data_AF-A0A1E1X362-F1
#
_entry.id   AF-A0A1E1X362-F1
#
_cell.length_a   1.000
_cell.length_b   1.000
_cell.length_c   1.000
_cell.angle_alpha   90.00
_cell.angle_beta   90.00
_cell.angle_gamma   90.00
#
_symmetry.space_group_name_H-M   'P 1'
#
loop_
_entity.id
_entity.type
_entity.pdbx_description
1 polymer ?
#
loop_
_entity_poly.entity_id
_entity_poly.type
_entity_poly.pdbx_seq_one_letter_code
_entity_poly.pdbx_strand_id
1 'polypeptide(L)'
;TMVKVYARVLCADMEYKTLCIDTTASSSDVVRLLLSKFKMKHRDPNLFYLTMEVWVRKTGIPIRTIMVLDDEARPVELQSCHPKGDSKFLLQMRRGGLVKVYDSCLMAGSLYKSLLVSERTTAEEVVQLVLHCYNSSDRGSKYSLYEVCPIKNYERALHPHELPLRIQQTWPSPEHFAFHLRRNQEGTHQKRQLPWTCQTDMTGHLNFRLNVSRNELSPAAIHSPTLKPSYNNYENCFYI
;
A
#
# COMPACT_ATOMS: atom_id res chain seq x y z
N THR A 1 -16.45 -22.51 -2.30
CA THR A 1 -16.38 -23.49 -1.19
C THR A 1 -16.15 -22.77 0.13
N MET A 2 -16.60 -23.34 1.25
CA MET A 2 -16.36 -22.78 2.58
C MET A 2 -15.09 -23.35 3.21
N VAL A 3 -14.21 -22.48 3.70
CA VAL A 3 -12.98 -22.82 4.41
C VAL A 3 -12.96 -22.11 5.76
N LYS A 4 -12.61 -22.84 6.83
CA LYS A 4 -12.40 -22.26 8.17
C LYS A 4 -10.92 -21.90 8.33
N VAL A 5 -10.65 -20.63 8.63
CA VAL A 5 -9.29 -20.15 8.88
C VAL A 5 -9.20 -19.59 10.30
N TYR A 6 -8.31 -20.16 11.10
CA TYR A 6 -8.00 -19.71 12.45
C TYR A 6 -7.07 -18.50 12.37
N ALA A 7 -7.57 -17.31 12.67
CA ALA A 7 -6.90 -16.04 12.44
C ALA A 7 -6.60 -15.27 13.74
N ARG A 8 -6.16 -15.99 14.78
CA ARG A 8 -5.84 -15.42 16.10
C ARG A 8 -4.83 -14.26 16.04
N VAL A 9 -3.92 -14.29 15.07
CA VAL A 9 -2.94 -13.21 14.82
C VAL A 9 -3.56 -11.88 14.38
N LEU A 10 -4.81 -11.88 13.91
CA LEU A 10 -5.57 -10.65 13.58
C LEU A 10 -6.55 -10.27 14.69
N CYS A 11 -7.19 -11.25 15.32
CA CYS A 11 -8.18 -11.04 16.38
C CYS A 11 -8.11 -12.22 17.36
N ALA A 12 -7.55 -11.98 18.55
CA ALA A 12 -7.27 -13.02 19.53
C ALA A 12 -8.54 -13.69 20.09
N ASP A 13 -9.64 -12.93 20.18
CA ASP A 13 -10.92 -13.37 20.73
C ASP A 13 -11.74 -14.24 19.76
N MET A 14 -11.35 -14.28 18.49
CA MET A 14 -12.06 -15.07 17.48
C MET A 14 -11.38 -16.42 17.27
N GLU A 15 -12.15 -17.50 17.41
CA GLU A 15 -11.63 -18.85 17.19
C GLU A 15 -11.24 -19.07 15.72
N TYR A 16 -12.18 -18.85 14.79
CA TYR A 16 -11.95 -18.96 13.35
C TYR A 16 -12.90 -18.05 12.55
N LYS A 17 -12.51 -17.74 11.31
CA LYS A 17 -13.37 -17.12 10.32
C LYS A 17 -13.72 -18.13 9.23
N THR A 18 -15.00 -18.29 8.94
CA THR A 18 -15.45 -19.04 7.75
C THR A 18 -15.42 -18.12 6.54
N LEU A 19 -14.70 -18.52 5.50
CA LEU A 19 -14.57 -17.80 4.24
C LEU A 19 -15.25 -18.58 3.12
N CYS A 20 -16.06 -17.89 2.30
CA CYS A 20 -16.47 -18.40 1.00
C CYS A 20 -15.41 -17.99 -0.01
N ILE A 21 -14.70 -18.95 -0.58
CA ILE A 21 -13.62 -18.73 -1.55
C ILE A 21 -13.77 -19.68 -2.74
N ASP A 22 -13.28 -19.25 -3.90
CA ASP A 22 -13.22 -20.06 -5.10
C ASP A 22 -12.20 -21.20 -4.95
N THR A 23 -12.38 -22.27 -5.72
CA THR A 23 -11.47 -23.43 -5.68
C THR A 23 -10.05 -23.09 -6.11
N THR A 24 -9.90 -22.08 -6.97
CA THR A 24 -8.62 -21.58 -7.49
C THR A 24 -7.95 -20.55 -6.60
N ALA A 25 -8.62 -20.09 -5.53
CA ALA A 25 -8.07 -19.05 -4.65
C ALA A 25 -6.77 -19.51 -4.01
N SER A 26 -5.73 -18.70 -4.16
CA SER A 26 -4.41 -18.96 -3.57
C SER A 26 -4.41 -18.63 -2.08
N SER A 27 -3.36 -19.09 -1.38
CA SER A 27 -3.15 -18.75 0.02
C SER A 27 -2.95 -17.24 0.20
N SER A 28 -2.29 -16.59 -0.76
CA SER A 28 -2.15 -15.13 -0.81
C SER A 28 -3.51 -14.42 -0.94
N ASP A 29 -4.43 -14.94 -1.76
CA ASP A 29 -5.77 -14.38 -1.89
C ASP A 29 -6.58 -14.51 -0.60
N VAL A 30 -6.46 -15.65 0.09
CA VAL A 30 -7.08 -15.89 1.39
C VAL A 30 -6.55 -14.90 2.43
N VAL A 31 -5.25 -14.63 2.47
CA VAL A 31 -4.63 -13.62 3.34
C VAL A 31 -5.23 -12.24 3.06
N ARG A 32 -5.25 -11.79 1.80
CA ARG A 32 -5.82 -10.48 1.41
C ARG A 32 -7.30 -10.37 1.76
N LEU A 33 -8.07 -11.44 1.54
CA LEU A 33 -9.49 -11.50 1.89
C LEU A 33 -9.71 -11.38 3.39
N LEU A 34 -8.89 -12.05 4.20
CA LEU A 34 -8.94 -11.93 5.66
C LEU A 34 -8.67 -10.49 6.09
N LEU A 35 -7.55 -9.89 5.67
CA LEU A 35 -7.23 -8.50 6.00
C LEU A 35 -8.35 -7.54 5.61
N SER A 36 -8.96 -7.73 4.43
CA SER A 36 -10.13 -6.95 4.02
C SER A 36 -11.33 -7.13 4.96
N LYS A 37 -11.70 -8.38 5.31
CA LYS A 37 -12.81 -8.67 6.22
C LYS A 37 -12.59 -8.14 7.65
N PHE A 38 -11.34 -8.03 8.09
CA PHE A 38 -10.97 -7.43 9.37
C PHE A 38 -10.73 -5.92 9.30
N LYS A 39 -10.96 -5.27 8.14
CA LYS A 39 -10.69 -3.84 7.92
C LYS A 39 -9.23 -3.44 8.17
N MET A 40 -8.30 -4.37 7.92
CA MET A 40 -6.85 -4.22 8.11
C MET A 40 -6.09 -4.11 6.77
N LYS A 41 -6.68 -3.47 5.75
CA LYS A 41 -6.05 -3.31 4.42
C LYS A 41 -4.73 -2.51 4.44
N HIS A 42 -4.51 -1.72 5.49
CA HIS A 42 -3.27 -0.98 5.72
C HIS A 42 -2.15 -1.86 6.31
N ARG A 43 -2.43 -3.11 6.68
CA ARG A 43 -1.40 -4.07 7.09
C ARG A 43 -0.86 -4.78 5.87
N ASP A 44 0.44 -5.03 5.90
CA ASP A 44 1.15 -5.70 4.83
C ASP A 44 0.72 -7.18 4.72
N PRO A 45 0.11 -7.61 3.60
CA PRO A 45 -0.25 -9.02 3.39
C PRO A 45 0.97 -9.95 3.34
N ASN A 46 2.14 -9.47 2.92
CA ASN A 46 3.36 -10.29 2.80
C ASN A 46 3.98 -10.67 4.16
N LEU A 47 3.46 -10.10 5.25
CA LEU A 47 3.76 -10.52 6.61
C LEU A 47 2.95 -11.74 7.05
N PHE A 48 1.91 -12.12 6.32
CA PHE A 48 1.05 -13.23 6.73
C PHE A 48 1.18 -14.41 5.77
N TYR A 49 0.94 -15.59 6.30
CA TYR A 49 0.96 -16.83 5.53
C TYR A 49 0.05 -17.87 6.17
N LEU A 50 -0.33 -18.88 5.39
CA LEU A 50 -1.14 -19.97 5.88
C LEU A 50 -0.28 -21.16 6.27
N THR A 51 -0.72 -21.86 7.31
CA THR A 51 -0.29 -23.21 7.63
C THR A 51 -1.50 -24.14 7.63
N MET A 52 -1.33 -25.37 7.16
CA MET A 52 -2.34 -26.41 7.27
C MET A 52 -1.90 -27.46 8.29
N GLU A 53 -2.73 -27.70 9.28
CA GLU A 53 -2.59 -28.80 10.21
C GLU A 53 -3.42 -29.99 9.72
N VAL A 54 -2.80 -31.17 9.65
CA VAL A 54 -3.44 -32.43 9.28
C VAL A 54 -3.02 -33.58 10.18
N TRP A 55 -3.90 -34.57 10.33
CA TRP A 55 -3.61 -35.83 11.01
C TRP A 55 -3.18 -36.90 10.01
N VAL A 56 -1.97 -37.43 10.19
CA VAL A 56 -1.41 -38.49 9.33
C VAL A 56 -1.32 -39.79 10.11
N ARG A 57 -1.80 -40.90 9.53
CA ARG A 57 -1.73 -42.24 10.12
C ARG A 57 -0.67 -43.07 9.40
N LYS A 58 0.62 -42.90 9.72
CA LYS A 58 1.71 -43.67 9.08
C LYS A 58 1.95 -45.06 9.70
N THR A 59 1.56 -45.29 10.95
CA THR A 59 1.82 -46.57 11.68
C THR A 59 0.73 -46.95 12.69
N GLY A 60 -0.52 -46.49 12.47
CA GLY A 60 -1.64 -46.70 13.40
C GLY A 60 -1.75 -45.65 14.52
N ILE A 61 -0.69 -44.88 14.78
CA ILE A 61 -0.72 -43.73 15.68
C ILE A 61 -1.03 -42.46 14.85
N PRO A 62 -2.07 -41.68 15.20
CA PRO A 62 -2.34 -40.41 14.52
C PRO A 62 -1.29 -39.37 14.91
N ILE A 63 -0.52 -38.89 13.93
CA ILE A 63 0.49 -37.83 14.10
C ILE A 63 -0.07 -36.53 13.54
N ARG A 64 -0.10 -35.49 14.38
CA ARG A 64 -0.41 -34.12 13.96
C ARG A 64 0.78 -33.54 13.21
N THR A 65 0.58 -33.15 11.96
CA THR A 65 1.60 -32.51 11.11
C THR A 65 1.15 -31.11 10.74
N ILE A 66 2.04 -30.13 10.83
CA ILE A 66 1.80 -28.75 10.40
C ILE A 66 2.62 -28.50 9.14
N MET A 67 1.95 -28.09 8.08
CA MET A 67 2.53 -27.78 6.78
C MET A 67 2.46 -26.27 6.56
N VAL A 68 3.58 -25.63 6.24
CA VAL A 68 3.59 -24.25 5.75
C VAL A 68 3.10 -24.27 4.31
N LEU A 69 2.13 -23.41 3.99
CA LEU A 69 1.61 -23.30 2.63
C LEU A 69 2.35 -22.17 1.90
N ASP A 70 2.75 -22.45 0.66
CA ASP A 70 3.27 -21.43 -0.24
C ASP A 70 2.17 -20.44 -0.64
N ASP A 71 2.58 -19.24 -1.08
CA ASP A 71 1.65 -18.16 -1.41
C ASP A 71 0.66 -18.58 -2.53
N GLU A 72 1.09 -19.44 -3.45
CA GLU A 72 0.30 -20.00 -4.57
C GLU A 72 -0.47 -21.29 -4.22
N ALA A 73 -0.27 -21.86 -3.03
CA ALA A 73 -0.98 -23.06 -2.62
C ALA A 73 -2.48 -22.80 -2.53
N ARG A 74 -3.31 -23.75 -2.95
CA ARG A 74 -4.78 -23.60 -3.04
C ARG A 74 -5.46 -24.31 -1.88
N PRO A 75 -5.92 -23.59 -0.84
CA PRO A 75 -6.42 -24.22 0.39
C PRO A 75 -7.65 -25.10 0.15
N VAL A 76 -8.50 -24.76 -0.81
CA VAL A 76 -9.70 -25.55 -1.14
C VAL A 76 -9.35 -26.91 -1.75
N GLU A 77 -8.36 -26.94 -2.65
CA GLU A 77 -7.88 -28.18 -3.25
C GLU A 77 -7.23 -29.06 -2.18
N LEU A 78 -6.34 -28.48 -1.36
CA LEU A 78 -5.70 -29.17 -0.24
C LEU A 78 -6.74 -29.73 0.75
N GLN A 79 -7.75 -28.95 1.12
CA GLN A 79 -8.83 -29.41 2.00
C GLN A 79 -9.58 -30.61 1.40
N SER A 80 -9.75 -30.65 0.08
CA SER A 80 -10.48 -31.72 -0.61
C SER A 80 -9.70 -33.04 -0.65
N CYS A 81 -8.37 -32.99 -0.51
CA CYS A 81 -7.52 -34.18 -0.43
C CYS A 81 -7.56 -34.89 0.92
N HIS A 82 -8.21 -34.29 1.92
CA HIS A 82 -8.28 -34.84 3.28
C HIS A 82 -9.72 -35.22 3.67
N PRO A 83 -9.91 -36.24 4.54
CA PRO A 83 -11.22 -36.51 5.11
C PRO A 83 -11.81 -35.27 5.77
N LYS A 84 -13.13 -35.08 5.65
CA LYS A 84 -13.83 -33.90 6.17
C LYS A 84 -13.58 -33.75 7.68
N GLY A 85 -12.94 -32.65 8.08
CA GLY A 85 -12.69 -32.31 9.48
C GLY A 85 -11.24 -32.51 9.94
N ASP A 86 -10.40 -33.16 9.14
CA ASP A 86 -9.01 -33.47 9.52
C ASP A 86 -8.01 -32.37 9.14
N SER A 87 -8.44 -31.32 8.44
CA SER A 87 -7.61 -30.21 7.97
C SER A 87 -8.02 -28.89 8.65
N LYS A 88 -7.05 -28.23 9.31
CA LYS A 88 -7.23 -26.90 9.90
C LYS A 88 -6.26 -25.91 9.26
N PHE A 89 -6.78 -24.79 8.77
CA PHE A 89 -5.96 -23.70 8.25
C PHE A 89 -5.74 -22.64 9.33
N LEU A 90 -4.49 -22.26 9.58
CA LEU A 90 -4.14 -21.22 10.53
C LEU A 90 -3.42 -20.09 9.78
N LEU A 91 -3.79 -18.86 10.08
CA LEU A 91 -3.06 -17.68 9.66
C LEU A 91 -1.93 -17.41 10.64
N GLN A 92 -0.71 -17.32 10.12
CA GLN A 92 0.50 -17.03 10.87
C GLN A 92 1.10 -15.70 10.39
N MET A 93 1.94 -15.10 11.23
CA MET A 93 2.66 -13.87 10.92
C MET A 93 4.18 -14.12 10.90
N ARG A 94 4.85 -13.57 9.89
CA ARG A 94 6.31 -13.56 9.73
C ARG A 94 6.89 -12.31 10.39
N ARG A 95 8.20 -12.34 10.62
CA ARG A 95 8.94 -11.15 11.06
C ARG A 95 8.96 -10.11 9.93
N GLY A 96 8.95 -8.85 10.32
CA GLY A 96 9.06 -7.69 9.44
C GLY A 96 9.94 -6.62 10.05
N GLY A 97 10.00 -5.47 9.39
CA GLY A 97 10.69 -4.28 9.87
C GLY A 97 9.84 -3.01 9.66
N LEU A 98 10.13 -1.98 10.46
CA LEU A 98 9.45 -0.69 10.32
C LEU A 98 10.09 0.12 9.19
N VAL A 99 9.26 0.60 8.27
CA VAL A 99 9.62 1.57 7.24
C VAL A 99 8.85 2.86 7.50
N LYS A 100 9.58 3.97 7.60
CA LYS A 100 9.01 5.31 7.75
C LYS A 100 8.86 5.97 6.40
N VAL A 101 7.64 6.40 6.07
CA VAL A 101 7.32 7.10 4.82
C VAL A 101 6.77 8.48 5.14
N TYR A 102 7.48 9.51 4.69
CA TYR A 102 7.01 10.90 4.74
C TYR A 102 5.98 11.13 3.64
N ASP A 103 4.76 11.50 4.02
CA ASP A 103 3.57 11.45 3.17
C ASP A 103 2.81 12.77 3.12
N SER A 104 3.54 13.88 3.30
CA SER A 104 2.99 15.24 3.25
C SER A 104 2.24 15.56 1.95
N CYS A 105 2.48 14.81 0.87
CA CYS A 105 1.74 14.93 -0.39
C CYS A 105 0.28 14.41 -0.32
N LEU A 106 -0.07 13.61 0.69
CA LEU A 106 -1.43 13.11 0.93
C LEU A 106 -2.15 13.94 1.98
N MET A 107 -1.44 14.34 3.03
CA MET A 107 -1.99 15.13 4.14
C MET A 107 -0.96 16.17 4.58
N ALA A 108 -1.27 17.45 4.31
CA ALA A 108 -0.45 18.56 4.76
C ALA A 108 -0.32 18.54 6.29
N GLY A 109 0.90 18.65 6.80
CA GLY A 109 1.19 18.59 8.23
C GLY A 109 1.36 17.18 8.81
N SER A 110 1.12 16.11 8.03
CA SER A 110 1.55 14.76 8.42
C SER A 110 3.07 14.69 8.49
N LEU A 111 3.61 14.09 9.56
CA LEU A 111 5.06 13.90 9.71
C LEU A 111 5.52 12.71 8.86
N TYR A 112 5.13 11.50 9.25
CA TYR A 112 5.41 10.26 8.54
C TYR A 112 4.43 9.17 8.98
N LYS A 113 4.27 8.15 8.15
CA LYS A 113 3.66 6.87 8.54
C LYS A 113 4.75 5.85 8.79
N SER A 114 4.64 5.14 9.90
CA SER A 114 5.50 4.01 10.22
C SER A 114 4.74 2.72 9.91
N LEU A 115 5.18 2.00 8.88
CA LEU A 115 4.56 0.76 8.44
C LEU A 115 5.43 -0.42 8.83
N LEU A 116 4.85 -1.42 9.49
CA LEU A 116 5.50 -2.73 9.64
C LEU A 116 5.32 -3.49 8.32
N VAL A 117 6.43 -3.81 7.66
CA VAL A 117 6.44 -4.46 6.33
C VAL A 117 7.37 -5.66 6.28
N SER A 118 7.11 -6.57 5.35
CA SER A 118 7.93 -7.73 5.03
C SER A 118 9.17 -7.32 4.22
N GLU A 119 10.22 -8.12 4.29
CA GLU A 119 11.42 -7.93 3.44
C GLU A 119 11.14 -8.17 1.95
N ARG A 120 9.98 -8.76 1.62
CA ARG A 120 9.52 -9.03 0.25
C ARG A 120 8.56 -7.97 -0.28
N THR A 121 8.22 -6.96 0.53
CA THR A 121 7.22 -5.96 0.15
C THR A 121 7.85 -4.92 -0.75
N THR A 122 7.22 -4.72 -1.91
CA THR A 122 7.73 -3.84 -2.96
C THR A 122 7.42 -2.38 -2.69
N ALA A 123 8.10 -1.47 -3.39
CA ALA A 123 7.85 -0.05 -3.29
C ALA A 123 6.40 0.30 -3.67
N GLU A 124 5.86 -0.33 -4.71
CA GLU A 124 4.45 -0.17 -5.09
C GLU A 124 3.50 -0.64 -3.99
N GLU A 125 3.78 -1.78 -3.36
CA GLU A 125 2.97 -2.27 -2.26
C GLU A 125 3.04 -1.34 -1.03
N VAL A 126 4.22 -0.82 -0.69
CA VAL A 126 4.37 0.18 0.39
C VAL A 126 3.54 1.43 0.09
N VAL A 127 3.57 1.94 -1.14
CA VAL A 127 2.72 3.07 -1.57
C VAL A 127 1.25 2.74 -1.34
N GLN A 128 0.79 1.56 -1.77
CA GLN A 128 -0.59 1.13 -1.58
C GLN A 128 -0.99 1.00 -0.11
N LEU A 129 -0.09 0.51 0.75
CA LEU A 129 -0.31 0.44 2.20
C LEU A 129 -0.48 1.84 2.81
N VAL A 130 0.34 2.82 2.40
CA VAL A 130 0.17 4.22 2.83
C VAL A 130 -1.19 4.75 2.37
N LEU A 131 -1.57 4.54 1.11
CA LEU A 131 -2.89 4.97 0.60
C LEU A 131 -4.05 4.36 1.38
N HIS A 132 -3.95 3.07 1.74
CA HIS A 132 -4.93 2.39 2.60
C HIS A 132 -5.00 2.98 4.01
N CYS A 133 -3.91 3.52 4.58
CA CYS A 133 -3.97 4.25 5.85
C CYS A 133 -4.86 5.49 5.79
N TYR A 134 -5.03 6.09 4.61
CA TYR A 134 -5.89 7.24 4.37
C TYR A 134 -7.26 6.86 3.79
N ASN A 135 -7.58 5.56 3.70
CA ASN A 135 -8.75 5.05 2.99
C ASN A 135 -8.86 5.58 1.54
N SER A 136 -7.73 5.92 0.91
CA SER A 136 -7.71 6.36 -0.48
C SER A 136 -7.97 5.19 -1.42
N SER A 137 -8.74 5.44 -2.47
CA SER A 137 -8.99 4.50 -3.58
C SER A 137 -8.08 4.76 -4.78
N ASP A 138 -7.13 5.69 -4.67
CA ASP A 138 -6.17 5.97 -5.74
C ASP A 138 -5.30 4.75 -6.05
N ARG A 139 -4.87 4.67 -7.30
CA ARG A 139 -3.89 3.66 -7.73
C ARG A 139 -2.50 4.08 -7.27
N GLY A 140 -1.75 3.15 -6.69
CA GLY A 140 -0.35 3.33 -6.30
C GLY A 140 0.56 3.79 -7.44
N SER A 141 0.24 3.44 -8.69
CA SER A 141 0.96 3.92 -9.89
C SER A 141 0.92 5.44 -10.09
N LYS A 142 0.01 6.17 -9.42
CA LYS A 142 -0.01 7.64 -9.40
C LYS A 142 1.03 8.24 -8.45
N TYR A 143 1.74 7.42 -7.70
CA TYR A 143 2.73 7.84 -6.73
C TYR A 143 4.03 7.06 -6.93
N SER A 144 5.12 7.62 -6.44
CA SER A 144 6.39 6.91 -6.34
C SER A 144 7.00 7.17 -4.96
N LEU A 145 7.72 6.18 -4.46
CA LEU A 145 8.52 6.30 -3.26
C LEU A 145 9.91 6.82 -3.66
N TYR A 146 10.40 7.83 -2.97
CA TYR A 146 11.72 8.41 -3.20
C TYR A 146 12.62 8.13 -2.01
N GLU A 147 13.82 7.65 -2.28
CA GLU A 147 14.91 7.62 -1.29
C GLU A 147 15.62 8.96 -1.35
N VAL A 148 15.69 9.65 -0.22
CA VAL A 148 16.23 11.01 -0.11
C VAL A 148 17.29 11.07 0.98
N CYS A 149 18.40 11.72 0.70
CA CYS A 149 19.42 12.10 1.67
C CYS A 149 19.74 13.60 1.53
N PRO A 150 19.19 14.47 2.39
CA PRO A 150 19.37 15.92 2.29
C PRO A 150 20.85 16.33 2.41
N ILE A 151 21.61 15.69 3.29
CA ILE A 151 23.03 16.01 3.54
C ILE A 151 23.87 15.81 2.28
N LYS A 152 23.53 14.80 1.48
CA LYS A 152 24.24 14.48 0.23
C LYS A 152 23.60 15.14 -1.00
N ASN A 153 22.54 15.94 -0.84
CA ASN A 153 21.67 16.40 -1.93
C ASN A 153 21.28 15.24 -2.88
N TYR A 154 21.09 14.05 -2.32
CA TYR A 154 20.79 12.84 -3.06
C TYR A 154 19.30 12.56 -3.02
N GLU A 155 18.74 12.24 -4.18
CA GLU A 155 17.38 11.80 -4.32
C GLU A 155 17.25 10.86 -5.53
N ARG A 156 16.52 9.76 -5.36
CA ARG A 156 16.06 8.93 -6.48
C ARG A 156 14.65 8.40 -6.25
N ALA A 157 13.90 8.23 -7.33
CA ALA A 157 12.68 7.43 -7.31
C ALA A 157 13.05 5.94 -7.23
N LEU A 158 12.40 5.20 -6.34
CA LEU A 158 12.47 3.74 -6.32
C LEU A 158 11.66 3.17 -7.48
N HIS A 159 12.20 2.12 -8.10
CA HIS A 159 11.46 1.31 -9.04
C HIS A 159 10.31 0.56 -8.31
N PRO A 160 9.13 0.36 -8.92
CA PRO A 160 7.98 -0.29 -8.27
C PRO A 160 8.28 -1.63 -7.60
N HIS A 161 9.25 -2.39 -8.14
CA HIS A 161 9.63 -3.73 -7.67
C HIS A 161 10.81 -3.74 -6.69
N GLU A 162 11.40 -2.59 -6.38
CA GLU A 162 12.43 -2.51 -5.33
C GLU A 162 11.81 -2.75 -3.94
N LEU A 163 12.64 -3.15 -2.97
CA LEU A 163 12.20 -3.59 -1.65
C LEU A 163 12.62 -2.56 -0.59
N PRO A 164 11.73 -1.64 -0.15
CA PRO A 164 12.12 -0.50 0.68
C PRO A 164 12.77 -0.89 2.01
N LEU A 165 12.30 -1.96 2.64
CA LEU A 165 12.91 -2.44 3.89
C LEU A 165 14.37 -2.88 3.69
N ARG A 166 14.68 -3.56 2.58
CA ARG A 166 16.05 -3.96 2.25
C ARG A 166 16.93 -2.76 1.91
N ILE A 167 16.39 -1.79 1.17
CA ILE A 167 17.10 -0.55 0.87
C ILE A 167 17.46 0.18 2.17
N GLN A 168 16.49 0.33 3.08
CA GLN A 168 16.70 0.95 4.39
C GLN A 168 17.82 0.28 5.19
N GLN A 169 17.90 -1.05 5.16
CA GLN A 169 18.94 -1.83 5.85
C GLN A 169 20.34 -1.62 5.25
N THR A 170 20.43 -1.15 4.01
CA THR A 170 21.71 -0.88 3.32
C THR A 170 22.18 0.57 3.42
N TRP A 171 21.41 1.44 4.10
CA TRP A 171 21.80 2.84 4.27
C TRP A 171 23.08 2.97 5.10
N PRO A 172 24.07 3.74 4.64
CA PRO A 172 25.33 3.90 5.38
C PRO A 172 25.15 4.70 6.68
N SER A 173 24.16 5.59 6.73
CA SER A 173 23.81 6.41 7.89
C SER A 173 22.28 6.56 7.95
N PRO A 174 21.55 5.60 8.53
CA PRO A 174 20.09 5.53 8.45
C PRO A 174 19.36 6.80 8.91
N GLU A 175 19.95 7.58 9.81
CA GLU A 175 19.46 8.85 10.31
C GLU A 175 19.45 9.99 9.27
N HIS A 176 20.22 9.84 8.20
CA HIS A 176 20.35 10.84 7.12
C HIS A 176 19.53 10.50 5.88
N PHE A 177 18.87 9.35 5.86
CA PHE A 177 18.06 8.89 4.74
C PHE A 177 16.60 8.78 5.16
N ALA A 178 15.71 9.03 4.20
CA ALA A 178 14.28 8.93 4.41
C ALA A 178 13.59 8.48 3.13
N PHE A 179 12.42 7.84 3.30
CA PHE A 179 11.51 7.62 2.18
C PHE A 179 10.45 8.72 2.12
N HIS A 180 10.30 9.34 0.95
CA HIS A 180 9.28 10.35 0.69
C HIS A 180 8.29 9.82 -0.35
N LEU A 181 7.00 9.85 -0.02
CA LEU A 181 5.96 9.63 -1.00
C LEU A 181 5.76 10.89 -1.83
N ARG A 182 5.70 10.76 -3.15
CA ARG A 182 5.41 11.87 -4.05
C ARG A 182 4.39 11.46 -5.11
N ARG A 183 3.53 12.39 -5.50
CA ARG A 183 2.60 12.20 -6.60
C ARG A 183 3.35 12.29 -7.93
N ASN A 184 3.19 11.28 -8.77
CA ASN A 184 3.68 11.31 -10.15
C ASN A 184 2.92 12.39 -10.90
N GLN A 185 3.62 13.19 -11.70
CA GLN A 185 2.93 14.09 -12.61
C GLN A 185 2.26 13.21 -13.67
N GLU A 186 0.94 13.06 -13.57
CA GLU A 186 0.17 12.50 -14.68
C GLU A 186 0.47 13.38 -15.88
N GLY A 187 1.01 12.77 -16.94
CA GLY A 187 1.44 13.50 -18.12
C GLY A 187 0.29 14.29 -18.71
N THR A 188 0.17 15.56 -18.35
CA THR A 188 -0.17 16.55 -19.33
C THR A 188 0.98 16.59 -20.33
N HIS A 189 0.93 15.67 -21.29
CA HIS A 189 1.31 16.00 -22.66
C HIS A 189 0.33 17.04 -23.25
N GLN A 190 -0.12 18.02 -22.47
CA GLN A 190 -0.28 19.33 -23.05
C GLN A 190 1.15 19.83 -23.15
N LYS A 191 1.65 19.95 -24.38
CA LYS A 191 2.79 20.83 -24.69
C LYS A 191 2.72 21.97 -23.67
N ARG A 192 3.75 22.12 -22.84
CA ARG A 192 4.03 23.43 -22.25
C ARG A 192 4.27 24.35 -23.44
N GLN A 193 3.20 24.81 -24.10
CA GLN A 193 3.23 26.09 -24.76
C GLN A 193 3.44 27.04 -23.60
N LEU A 194 4.71 27.40 -23.41
CA LEU A 194 5.07 28.63 -22.75
C LEU A 194 4.09 29.70 -23.29
N PRO A 195 3.48 30.54 -22.44
CA PRO A 195 2.49 31.54 -22.88
C PRO A 195 3.08 32.65 -23.78
N TRP A 196 4.30 32.45 -24.27
CA TRP A 196 5.03 33.33 -25.16
C TRP A 196 5.33 32.56 -26.45
N THR A 197 4.47 32.68 -27.45
CA THR A 197 4.86 32.36 -28.83
C THR A 197 5.56 33.57 -29.40
N CYS A 198 6.87 33.43 -29.64
CA CYS A 198 7.64 34.41 -30.38
C CYS A 198 7.40 34.16 -31.87
N GLN A 199 6.73 35.09 -32.55
CA GLN A 199 6.63 35.08 -34.01
C GLN A 199 7.56 36.16 -34.56
N THR A 200 8.44 35.75 -35.45
CA THR A 200 9.27 36.64 -36.27
C THR A 200 8.55 36.88 -37.58
N ASP A 201 8.17 38.13 -37.83
CA ASP A 201 7.69 38.54 -39.15
C ASP A 201 8.89 38.61 -40.13
N MET A 202 8.63 38.52 -41.43
CA MET A 202 9.63 38.50 -42.51
C MET A 202 10.53 39.76 -42.59
N THR A 203 10.35 40.72 -41.69
CA THR A 203 11.16 41.94 -41.55
C THR A 203 12.03 41.97 -40.28
N GLY A 204 12.11 40.87 -39.52
CA GLY A 204 13.10 40.68 -38.45
C GLY A 204 12.80 41.35 -37.11
N HIS A 205 11.60 41.93 -36.91
CA HIS A 205 11.19 42.46 -35.60
C HIS A 205 10.47 41.40 -34.74
N LEU A 206 10.90 41.26 -33.48
CA LEU A 206 10.23 40.44 -32.48
C LEU A 206 9.01 41.16 -31.91
N ASN A 207 7.82 40.59 -32.08
CA ASN A 207 6.60 41.07 -31.43
C ASN A 207 6.13 40.06 -30.37
N PHE A 208 5.87 40.56 -29.15
CA PHE A 208 5.30 39.77 -28.06
C PHE A 208 3.79 40.03 -27.99
N ARG A 209 2.98 39.00 -28.22
CA ARG A 209 1.52 39.06 -28.05
C ARG A 209 1.07 38.15 -26.92
N LEU A 210 0.36 38.73 -25.96
CA LEU A 210 -0.35 38.00 -24.92
C LEU A 210 -1.65 37.44 -25.52
N ASN A 211 -1.77 36.12 -25.63
CA ASN A 211 -2.98 35.49 -26.15
C ASN A 211 -3.97 35.28 -24.99
N VAL A 212 -4.85 36.26 -24.75
CA VAL A 212 -5.96 36.12 -23.82
C VAL A 212 -7.13 35.48 -24.57
N SER A 213 -7.39 34.20 -24.32
CA SER A 213 -8.61 33.54 -24.74
C SER A 213 -9.80 34.26 -24.10
N ARG A 214 -10.59 34.93 -24.94
CA ARG A 214 -11.79 35.67 -24.57
C ARG A 214 -12.97 34.69 -24.49
N ASN A 215 -13.22 34.14 -23.31
CA ASN A 215 -14.54 33.65 -22.89
C ASN A 215 -14.55 33.50 -21.36
N GLU A 216 -15.69 33.83 -20.75
CA GLU A 216 -15.99 33.82 -19.30
C GLU A 216 -15.61 35.12 -18.54
N LEU A 217 -16.30 36.23 -18.85
CA LEU A 217 -16.50 37.34 -17.92
C LEU A 217 -17.95 37.26 -17.39
N SER A 218 -18.11 36.97 -16.10
CA SER A 218 -19.27 37.42 -15.31
C SER A 218 -18.76 38.06 -14.01
N PRO A 219 -19.07 39.34 -13.74
CA PRO A 219 -18.59 40.05 -12.56
C PRO A 219 -19.61 39.94 -11.42
N ALA A 220 -19.38 39.05 -10.47
CA ALA A 220 -20.03 39.10 -9.15
C ALA A 220 -19.31 38.20 -8.15
N ALA A 221 -19.33 38.63 -6.88
CA ALA A 221 -18.85 37.92 -5.68
C ALA A 221 -17.35 38.05 -5.35
N ILE A 222 -16.94 39.30 -5.11
CA ILE A 222 -16.22 39.63 -3.87
C ILE A 222 -17.11 39.12 -2.72
N HIS A 223 -16.65 38.18 -1.91
CA HIS A 223 -16.95 38.00 -0.47
C HIS A 223 -16.46 36.62 0.00
N SER A 224 -15.42 36.64 0.84
CA SER A 224 -15.00 35.49 1.66
C SER A 224 -16.05 35.18 2.74
N PRO A 225 -16.33 33.90 3.02
CA PRO A 225 -16.81 33.50 4.33
C PRO A 225 -15.84 32.52 4.99
N THR A 226 -15.36 32.94 6.15
CA THR A 226 -14.62 32.18 7.15
C THR A 226 -15.35 30.88 7.52
N LEU A 227 -14.80 29.73 7.16
CA LEU A 227 -15.27 28.43 7.65
C LEU A 227 -14.47 28.04 8.89
N LYS A 228 -15.17 28.00 10.03
CA LYS A 228 -14.68 27.52 11.33
C LYS A 228 -14.22 26.06 11.21
N PRO A 229 -13.18 25.63 11.94
CA PRO A 229 -12.74 24.24 11.93
C PRO A 229 -13.75 23.39 12.71
N SER A 230 -14.32 22.37 12.05
CA SER A 230 -15.05 21.31 12.73
C SER A 230 -14.05 20.44 13.50
N TYR A 231 -14.13 20.48 14.83
CA TYR A 231 -13.51 19.49 15.69
C TYR A 231 -14.08 18.11 15.33
N ASN A 232 -13.22 17.20 14.87
CA ASN A 232 -13.55 15.78 14.77
C ASN A 232 -12.38 14.96 15.32
N ASN A 233 -12.59 14.51 16.56
CA ASN A 233 -12.16 13.26 17.19
C ASN A 233 -10.81 12.68 16.77
N TYR A 234 -9.77 13.10 17.50
CA TYR A 234 -8.49 12.42 17.62
C TYR A 234 -8.57 11.32 18.68
N GLU A 235 -9.06 10.14 18.32
CA GLU A 235 -8.78 8.92 19.08
C GLU A 235 -8.59 7.77 18.09
N ASN A 236 -7.51 7.00 18.26
CA ASN A 236 -7.12 5.77 17.53
C ASN A 236 -6.04 5.87 16.44
N CYS A 237 -5.02 6.71 16.60
CA CYS A 237 -3.76 6.54 15.84
C CYS A 237 -2.53 6.54 16.76
N PHE A 238 -2.61 5.84 17.88
CA PHE A 238 -1.41 5.44 18.64
C PHE A 238 -1.66 4.04 19.19
N TYR A 239 -0.97 3.04 18.67
CA TYR A 239 -0.54 1.90 19.47
C TYR A 239 0.83 1.43 19.01
N ILE A 240 1.62 1.12 20.04
CA ILE A 240 3.01 0.67 20.13
C ILE A 240 3.22 -0.64 19.38
#